data_AF-A0A7X7B878-F1
#
_entry.id   AF-A0A7X7B878-F1
#
_cell.length_a   1.000
_cell.length_b   1.000
_cell.length_c   1.000
_cell.angle_alpha   90.00
_cell.angle_beta   90.00
_cell.angle_gamma   90.00
#
_symmetry.space_group_name_H-M   'P 1'
#
loop_
_entity.id
_entity.type
_entity.pdbx_description
1 polymer ?
#
loop_
_entity_poly.entity_id
_entity_poly.type
_entity_poly.pdbx_seq_one_letter_code
_entity_poly.pdbx_strand_id
1 'polypeptide(L)'
;LKEEELEVLLKNRLAVDNIIWEAPLKSQQQKLISLFGCNVNLGNIAPQEVLALEALRLGLRGDTLRSLLIRQKSVIPLSFASQASDMGYAINTAP
;
A
#
# COMPACT_ATOMS: atom_id res chain seq x y z
N LEU A 1 -12.09 -16.43 -4.94
CA LEU A 1 -12.79 -15.88 -3.76
C LEU A 1 -14.00 -15.11 -4.27
N LYS A 2 -15.17 -15.30 -3.67
CA LYS A 2 -16.34 -14.45 -3.95
C LYS A 2 -16.12 -13.12 -3.21
N GLU A 3 -16.40 -11.99 -3.86
CA GLU A 3 -16.21 -10.65 -3.28
C GLU A 3 -16.83 -10.52 -1.87
N GLU A 4 -17.96 -11.17 -1.62
CA GLU A 4 -18.71 -11.13 -0.35
C GLU A 4 -17.93 -11.69 0.84
N GLU A 5 -17.16 -12.77 0.65
CA GLU A 5 -16.34 -13.37 1.72
C GLU A 5 -15.14 -12.47 2.07
N LEU A 6 -14.62 -11.74 1.08
CA LEU A 6 -13.52 -10.81 1.25
C LEU A 6 -13.95 -9.61 2.11
N GLU A 7 -15.16 -9.09 1.92
CA GLU A 7 -15.68 -7.96 2.71
C GLU A 7 -15.84 -8.29 4.19
N VAL A 8 -16.29 -9.50 4.51
CA VAL A 8 -16.42 -9.96 5.90
C VAL A 8 -15.06 -10.05 6.58
N LEU A 9 -14.03 -10.51 5.86
CA LEU A 9 -12.66 -10.56 6.38
C LEU A 9 -12.05 -9.16 6.52
N LEU A 10 -12.33 -8.25 5.60
CA LEU A 10 -11.86 -6.85 5.65
C LEU A 10 -12.41 -6.07 6.86
N LYS A 11 -13.64 -6.36 7.29
CA LYS A 11 -14.24 -5.72 8.48
C LYS A 11 -13.56 -6.13 9.79
N ASN A 12 -12.98 -7.32 9.85
CA ASN A 12 -12.29 -7.84 11.02
C ASN A 12 -10.78 -7.79 10.79
N ARG A 13 -10.14 -6.62 10.97
CA ARG A 13 -8.67 -6.46 10.84
C ARG A 13 -7.88 -7.52 11.63
N LEU A 14 -8.41 -7.97 12.76
CA LEU A 14 -7.86 -9.05 13.59
C LEU A 14 -7.73 -10.40 12.84
N ALA A 15 -8.54 -10.65 11.80
CA ALA A 15 -8.44 -11.87 11.01
C ALA A 15 -7.30 -11.78 9.96
N VAL A 16 -7.04 -10.59 9.41
CA VAL A 16 -6.05 -10.42 8.32
C VAL A 16 -4.64 -10.72 8.80
N ASP A 17 -4.27 -10.26 9.99
CA ASP A 17 -2.93 -10.48 10.57
C ASP A 17 -2.69 -11.94 10.98
N ASN A 18 -3.75 -12.74 11.11
CA ASN A 18 -3.71 -14.16 11.48
C ASN A 18 -3.86 -15.10 10.28
N ILE A 19 -4.01 -14.57 9.06
CA ILE A 19 -4.19 -15.35 7.83
C ILE A 19 -2.99 -15.14 6.92
N ILE A 20 -2.50 -16.22 6.30
CA ILE A 20 -1.51 -16.18 5.21
C ILE A 20 -2.25 -16.42 3.91
N TRP A 21 -2.12 -15.49 2.95
CA TRP A 21 -2.76 -15.58 1.65
C TRP A 21 -1.81 -16.15 0.60
N GLU A 22 -2.23 -17.19 -0.13
CA GLU A 22 -1.42 -17.71 -1.23
C GLU A 22 -1.40 -16.74 -2.43
N ALA A 23 -0.20 -16.35 -2.84
CA ALA A 23 0.00 -15.39 -3.93
C ALA A 23 1.22 -15.76 -4.82
N PRO A 24 1.20 -16.93 -5.49
CA PRO A 24 2.32 -17.35 -6.34
C PRO A 24 2.57 -16.42 -7.54
N LEU A 25 1.56 -15.65 -7.97
CA LEU A 25 1.68 -14.73 -9.10
C LEU A 25 1.84 -13.26 -8.64
N LYS A 26 2.64 -12.49 -9.39
CA LYS A 26 2.91 -11.06 -9.11
C LYS A 26 1.63 -10.20 -9.03
N SER A 27 0.66 -10.47 -9.90
CA SER A 27 -0.63 -9.77 -9.92
C SER A 27 -1.45 -10.01 -8.66
N GLN A 28 -1.37 -11.21 -8.08
CA GLN A 28 -2.05 -11.54 -6.82
C GLN A 28 -1.40 -10.80 -5.65
N GLN A 29 -0.06 -10.75 -5.61
CA GLN A 29 0.70 -10.01 -4.60
C GLN A 29 0.31 -8.53 -4.61
N GLN A 30 0.28 -7.90 -5.80
CA GLN A 30 -0.11 -6.50 -5.96
C GLN A 30 -1.56 -6.26 -5.51
N LYS A 31 -2.49 -7.13 -5.92
CA LYS A 31 -3.91 -7.00 -5.55
C LYS A 31 -4.09 -7.10 -4.02
N LEU A 32 -3.46 -8.08 -3.37
CA LEU A 32 -3.57 -8.28 -1.92
C LEU A 32 -2.93 -7.13 -1.13
N ILE A 33 -1.76 -6.64 -1.56
CA ILE A 33 -1.13 -5.46 -0.94
C ILE A 33 -2.00 -4.22 -1.10
N SER A 34 -2.68 -4.06 -2.24
CA SER A 34 -3.57 -2.92 -2.48
C SER A 34 -4.84 -2.98 -1.61
N LEU A 35 -5.35 -4.19 -1.36
CA LEU A 35 -6.56 -4.41 -0.56
C LEU A 35 -6.32 -4.34 0.95
N PHE A 36 -5.26 -5.00 1.42
CA PHE A 36 -4.98 -5.22 2.85
C PHE A 36 -3.84 -4.35 3.38
N GLY A 37 -3.05 -3.73 2.50
CA GLY A 37 -1.89 -2.93 2.84
C GLY A 37 -0.57 -3.66 2.67
N CYS A 38 0.53 -2.91 2.78
CA CYS A 38 1.90 -3.38 2.57
C CYS A 38 2.39 -4.41 3.61
N ASN A 39 1.65 -4.66 4.69
CA ASN A 39 2.01 -5.63 5.74
C ASN A 39 1.21 -6.94 5.67
N VAL A 40 0.39 -7.15 4.63
CA VAL A 40 -0.38 -8.39 4.49
C VAL A 40 0.53 -9.63 4.44
N ASN A 41 0.16 -10.69 5.15
CA ASN A 41 0.91 -11.94 5.12
C ASN A 41 0.66 -12.69 3.80
N LEU A 42 1.73 -13.00 3.07
CA LEU A 42 1.65 -13.70 1.78
C LEU A 42 2.47 -14.99 1.84
N GLY A 43 1.91 -16.05 1.25
CA GLY A 43 2.53 -17.37 1.13
C GLY A 43 2.68 -17.79 -0.34
N ASN A 44 3.36 -18.92 -0.54
CA ASN A 44 3.61 -19.50 -1.87
C ASN A 44 4.37 -18.55 -2.81
N ILE A 45 5.22 -17.68 -2.25
CA ILE A 45 6.06 -16.75 -3.01
C ILE A 45 7.28 -17.49 -3.54
N ALA A 46 7.52 -17.41 -4.85
CA ALA A 46 8.73 -17.97 -5.44
C ALA A 46 9.98 -17.31 -4.82
N PRO A 47 11.03 -18.07 -4.44
CA PRO A 47 12.21 -17.52 -3.78
C PRO A 47 12.87 -16.36 -4.55
N GLN A 48 12.81 -16.39 -5.88
CA GLN A 48 13.37 -15.36 -6.76
C GLN A 48 12.57 -14.05 -6.76
N GLU A 49 11.32 -14.08 -6.29
CA GLU A 49 10.43 -12.92 -6.25
C GLU A 49 10.45 -12.18 -4.90
N VAL A 50 11.17 -12.67 -3.89
CA VAL A 50 11.18 -12.08 -2.54
C VAL A 50 11.63 -10.61 -2.56
N LEU A 51 12.69 -10.28 -3.29
CA LEU A 51 13.15 -8.89 -3.43
C LEU A 51 12.14 -8.02 -4.20
N ALA A 52 11.50 -8.60 -5.21
CA ALA A 52 10.52 -7.90 -6.02
C ALA A 52 9.23 -7.63 -5.23
N LEU A 53 8.87 -8.53 -4.31
CA LEU A 53 7.78 -8.37 -3.36
C LEU A 53 8.11 -7.27 -2.32
N GLU A 54 9.33 -7.22 -1.80
CA GLU A 54 9.72 -6.16 -0.87
C GLU A 54 9.72 -4.78 -1.55
N ALA A 55 10.25 -4.71 -2.77
CA ALA A 55 10.14 -3.50 -3.59
C ALA A 55 8.68 -3.10 -3.84
N LEU A 56 7.77 -4.05 -3.99
CA LEU A 56 6.33 -3.81 -4.12
C LEU A 56 5.71 -3.28 -2.82
N ARG A 57 6.07 -3.83 -1.66
CA ARG A 57 5.61 -3.38 -0.33
C ARG A 57 6.07 -1.96 -0.01
N LEU A 58 7.33 -1.66 -0.35
CA LEU A 58 7.91 -0.33 -0.20
C LEU A 58 7.49 0.64 -1.30
N GLY A 59 6.78 0.16 -2.33
CA GLY A 59 6.38 0.94 -3.49
C GLY A 59 7.54 1.42 -4.39
N LEU A 60 8.70 0.79 -4.27
CA LEU A 60 9.91 1.08 -5.06
C LEU A 60 9.91 0.35 -6.41
N ARG A 61 8.86 -0.41 -6.71
CA ARG A 61 8.66 -1.08 -8.00
C ARG A 61 7.83 -0.19 -8.92
N GLY A 62 8.12 -0.18 -10.23
CA GLY A 62 7.48 0.73 -11.18
C GLY A 62 5.95 0.72 -11.15
N ASP A 63 5.35 -0.43 -10.87
CA ASP A 63 3.90 -0.65 -10.72
C ASP A 63 3.29 -0.07 -9.42
N THR A 64 4.09 0.30 -8.42
CA THR A 64 3.64 0.89 -7.14
C THR A 64 4.26 2.25 -6.81
N LEU A 65 5.30 2.67 -7.55
CA LEU A 65 5.96 3.97 -7.41
C LEU A 65 4.99 5.15 -7.56
N ARG A 66 4.04 5.05 -8.49
CA ARG A 66 3.01 6.09 -8.68
C ARG A 66 2.15 6.27 -7.41
N SER A 67 1.75 5.17 -6.77
CA SER A 67 0.94 5.20 -5.56
C SER A 67 1.67 5.84 -4.38
N LEU A 68 2.98 5.58 -4.23
CA LEU A 68 3.80 6.28 -3.25
C LEU A 68 3.93 7.78 -3.54
N LEU A 69 4.24 8.15 -4.78
CA LEU A 69 4.44 9.55 -5.14
C LEU A 69 3.18 10.40 -4.92
N ILE A 70 2.00 9.81 -5.19
CA ILE A 70 0.71 10.44 -4.88
C ILE A 70 0.55 10.59 -3.35
N ARG A 71 0.91 9.56 -2.58
CA ARG A 71 0.85 9.59 -1.10
C ARG A 71 1.84 10.56 -0.45
N GLN A 72 3.02 10.78 -1.03
CA GLN A 72 3.98 11.75 -0.49
C GLN A 72 3.65 13.21 -0.84
N LYS A 73 3.02 13.46 -1.99
CA LYS A 73 2.59 14.82 -2.35
C LYS A 73 1.62 15.46 -1.34
N SER A 74 0.93 14.67 -0.53
CA SER A 74 0.05 15.15 0.54
C SER A 74 0.75 15.45 1.87
N VAL A 75 2.08 15.26 1.97
CA VAL A 75 2.86 15.63 3.16
C VAL A 75 3.90 16.67 2.74
N ILE A 76 3.50 17.94 2.78
CA ILE A 76 4.47 19.05 2.73
C ILE A 76 5.20 19.01 4.08
N PRO A 77 6.55 18.90 4.13
CA PRO A 77 7.28 19.03 5.38
C PRO A 77 6.96 20.40 5.99
N LEU A 78 6.62 20.45 7.29
CA LEU A 78 6.27 21.69 7.99
C LEU A 78 7.33 22.80 7.80
N SER A 79 8.60 22.43 7.56
CA SER A 79 9.71 23.35 7.26
C SER A 79 9.56 24.14 5.94
N PHE A 80 8.64 23.72 5.05
CA PHE A 80 8.35 24.38 3.78
C PHE A 80 6.93 24.97 3.71
N ALA A 81 6.14 24.86 4.78
CA ALA A 81 4.75 25.32 4.81
C ALA A 81 4.63 26.85 4.58
N SER A 82 5.60 27.64 5.05
CA SER A 82 5.64 29.09 4.81
C SER A 82 5.80 29.45 3.33
N GLN A 83 6.59 28.70 2.56
CA GLN A 83 6.78 28.97 1.13
C GLN A 83 5.62 28.46 0.27
N ALA A 84 4.91 27.42 0.72
CA ALA A 84 3.79 26.85 -0.02
C ALA A 84 2.53 27.74 -0.01
N SER A 85 2.33 28.53 1.06
CA SER A 85 1.25 29.52 1.14
C SER A 85 1.38 30.61 0.07
N ASP A 86 2.60 31.04 -0.23
CA ASP A 86 2.88 32.08 -1.22
C ASP A 86 2.73 31.61 -2.67
N MET A 87 2.75 30.29 -2.91
CA MET A 87 2.58 29.68 -4.24
C MET A 87 1.15 29.16 -4.49
N GLY A 88 0.19 29.44 -3.60
CA GLY A 88 -1.23 29.12 -3.80
C GLY A 88 -1.59 27.64 -3.67
N TYR A 89 -0.77 26.83 -3.02
CA TYR A 89 -1.10 25.43 -2.74
C TYR A 89 -2.01 25.33 -1.51
N ALA A 90 -3.15 24.66 -1.64
CA ALA A 90 -4.08 24.44 -0.52
C ALA A 90 -3.41 23.56 0.54
N ILE A 91 -3.03 24.18 1.66
CA ILE A 91 -2.62 23.47 2.88
C ILE A 91 -3.85 22.77 3.46
N ASN A 92 -3.95 21.46 3.23
CA ASN A 92 -5.00 20.65 3.84
C ASN A 92 -4.61 20.38 5.30
N THR A 93 -4.86 21.36 6.17
CA THR A 93 -4.77 21.18 7.62
C THR A 93 -5.99 20.38 8.08
N ALA A 94 -5.92 19.06 7.98
CA ALA A 94 -6.87 18.18 8.66
C ALA A 94 -6.44 18.01 10.15
N PRO A 95 -7.41 17.90 11.08
CA PRO A 95 -7.20 17.95 12.53
C PRO A 95 -6.39 16.78 13.09
#